data_AF-A0A2H1E722-F1
#
_entry.id   AF-A0A2H1E722-F1
#
_cell.length_a   1.000
_cell.length_b   1.000
_cell.length_c   1.000
_cell.angle_alpha   90.00
_cell.angle_beta   90.00
_cell.angle_gamma   90.00
#
_symmetry.space_group_name_H-M   'P 1'
#
loop_
_entity.id
_entity.type
_entity.pdbx_description
1 polymer ?
#
loop_
_entity_poly.entity_id
_entity_poly.type
_entity_poly.pdbx_seq_one_letter_code
_entity_poly.pdbx_strand_id
1 'polypeptide(L)' 'MEAVRTFLQTYDTDYNLMTISNQTLAKLLAGKFKTFEELNKFNIQKDLSETSSLILYLEILNQNRSEYIYIIETIFINE' A
#
# COMPACT_ATOMS: atom_id res chain seq x y z
N MET A 1 -5.15 -14.07 2.99
CA MET A 1 -3.92 -13.87 3.82
C MET A 1 -2.76 -14.83 3.52
N GLU A 2 -2.98 -16.04 3.00
CA GLU A 2 -1.90 -16.97 2.60
C GLU A 2 -0.88 -16.32 1.65
N ALA A 3 -1.32 -15.64 0.59
CA ALA A 3 -0.45 -14.98 -0.36
C ALA A 3 0.48 -13.92 0.27
N VAL A 4 0.00 -13.20 1.29
CA VAL A 4 0.81 -12.23 2.05
C VAL A 4 1.87 -12.95 2.87
N ARG A 5 1.51 -14.06 3.53
CA ARG A 5 2.48 -14.88 4.29
C ARG A 5 3.56 -15.45 3.38
N THR A 6 3.18 -16.01 2.24
CA THR A 6 4.11 -16.54 1.24
C THR A 6 5.04 -15.45 0.72
N PHE A 7 4.51 -14.25 0.45
CA PHE A 7 5.33 -13.13 0.00
C PHE A 7 6.36 -12.72 1.06
N LEU A 8 5.93 -12.47 2.30
CA LEU A 8 6.81 -12.06 3.41
C LEU A 8 7.88 -13.12 3.77
N GLN A 9 7.62 -14.41 3.49
CA GLN A 9 8.60 -15.48 3.66
C GLN A 9 9.62 -15.56 2.53
N THR A 10 9.31 -15.00 1.35
CA THR A 10 10.12 -15.12 0.13
C THR A 10 11.00 -13.89 -0.10
N TYR A 11 10.54 -12.70 0.31
CA TYR A 11 11.23 -11.44 0.05
C TYR A 11 11.86 -10.84 1.30
N ASP A 12 13.02 -10.22 1.10
CA ASP A 12 13.81 -9.52 2.12
C ASP A 12 13.06 -8.28 2.66
N THR A 13 13.45 -7.86 3.86
CA THR A 13 12.69 -6.99 4.79
C THR A 13 12.39 -5.55 4.34
N ASP A 14 12.71 -5.16 3.10
CA ASP A 14 12.63 -3.78 2.64
C ASP A 14 11.21 -3.32 2.25
N TYR A 15 10.27 -4.26 2.12
CA TYR A 15 8.89 -3.96 1.75
C TYR A 15 8.02 -3.65 2.97
N ASN A 16 7.19 -2.62 2.83
CA ASN A 16 6.17 -2.25 3.78
C ASN A 16 4.80 -2.82 3.37
N LEU A 17 4.00 -3.21 4.36
CA LEU A 17 2.65 -3.69 4.17
C LEU A 17 1.66 -2.71 4.83
N MET A 18 0.66 -2.25 4.08
CA MET A 18 -0.38 -1.36 4.60
C MET A 18 -1.77 -1.90 4.28
N THR A 19 -2.58 -2.06 5.32
CA THR A 19 -4.01 -2.36 5.20
C THR A 19 -4.74 -1.14 4.65
N ILE A 20 -5.53 -1.34 3.60
CA ILE A 20 -6.35 -0.31 2.98
C ILE A 20 -7.83 -0.72 2.96
N SER A 21 -8.71 0.26 3.16
CA SER A 21 -10.16 0.03 3.00
C SER A 21 -10.51 -0.22 1.53
N ASN A 22 -11.64 -0.88 1.28
CA ASN A 22 -12.17 -1.06 -0.08
C ASN A 22 -12.44 0.28 -0.79
N GLN A 23 -12.84 1.31 -0.04
CA GLN A 23 -13.00 2.67 -0.59
C GLN A 23 -11.67 3.27 -1.02
N THR A 24 -10.61 3.07 -0.24
CA THR A 24 -9.25 3.50 -0.60
C THR A 24 -8.78 2.76 -1.85
N LEU A 25 -8.97 1.44 -1.91
CA LEU A 25 -8.60 0.62 -3.06
C LEU A 25 -9.30 1.10 -4.34
N ALA A 26 -10.62 1.29 -4.30
CA ALA A 26 -11.38 1.74 -5.45
C ALA A 26 -10.87 3.09 -6.00
N LYS A 27 -10.53 4.03 -5.11
CA LYS A 27 -9.97 5.34 -5.52
C LYS A 27 -8.54 5.24 -6.04
N LEU A 28 -7.73 4.34 -5.46
CA LEU A 28 -6.38 4.05 -5.94
C LEU A 28 -6.43 3.51 -7.37
N LEU A 29 -7.23 2.48 -7.63
CA LEU A 29 -7.38 1.89 -8.96
C LEU A 29 -7.98 2.87 -9.98
N ALA A 30 -8.82 3.80 -9.53
CA ALA A 30 -9.35 4.89 -10.36
C ALA A 30 -8.37 6.05 -10.59
N GLY A 31 -7.11 5.95 -10.12
CA GLY A 31 -6.08 6.97 -10.29
C GLY A 31 -6.39 8.30 -9.59
N LYS A 32 -7.14 8.27 -8.49
CA LYS A 32 -7.59 9.51 -7.80
C LYS A 32 -6.57 10.11 -6.85
N PHE A 33 -5.49 9.40 -6.56
CA PHE A 33 -4.39 9.90 -5.72
C PHE A 33 -3.21 10.30 -6.61
N LYS A 34 -2.68 11.50 -6.37
CA LYS A 34 -1.48 11.99 -7.07
C LYS A 34 -0.20 11.63 -6.32
N THR A 35 -0.29 11.46 -5.00
CA THR A 35 0.85 11.12 -4.14
C THR A 35 0.50 9.98 -3.18
N PHE A 36 1.53 9.30 -2.70
CA PHE A 36 1.37 8.28 -1.67
C PHE A 36 0.86 8.89 -0.35
N GLU A 37 1.24 10.13 -0.03
CA GLU A 37 0.77 10.84 1.15
C GLU A 37 -0.75 11.10 1.10
N GLU A 38 -1.28 11.51 -0.06
CA GLU A 38 -2.74 11.68 -0.25
C GLU A 38 -3.50 10.37 -0.02
N LEU A 39 -2.95 9.26 -0.54
CA LEU A 39 -3.48 7.91 -0.34
C LEU A 39 -3.48 7.55 1.15
N ASN A 40 -2.33 7.67 1.83
CA ASN A 40 -2.19 7.33 3.23
C ASN A 40 -3.13 8.16 4.12
N LYS A 41 -3.17 9.48 3.91
CA LYS A 41 -4.05 10.40 4.64
C LYS A 41 -5.53 10.08 4.44
N PHE A 42 -5.94 9.70 3.22
CA PHE A 42 -7.31 9.27 2.98
C PHE A 42 -7.60 7.95 3.69
N ASN A 43 -6.66 7.01 3.69
CA ASN A 43 -6.84 5.67 4.23
C ASN A 43 -6.97 5.65 5.77
N ILE A 44 -6.16 6.43 6.49
CA ILE A 44 -6.21 6.49 7.96
C ILE A 44 -7.55 7.03 8.51
N GLN A 45 -8.34 7.70 7.66
CA GLN A 45 -9.66 8.23 8.01
C GLN A 45 -10.78 7.20 7.78
N LYS A 46 -10.44 6.00 7.31
CA LYS A 46 -11.42 4.95 6.96
C LYS A 46 -11.45 3.85 8.01
N ASP A 47 -12.64 3.30 8.16
CA ASP A 47 -12.80 2.07 8.90
C ASP A 47 -12.15 0.92 8.13
N LEU A 48 -11.26 0.19 8.81
CA LEU A 48 -10.52 -0.96 8.29
C LEU A 48 -11.12 -2.29 8.80
N SER A 49 -12.25 -2.25 9.52
CA SER A 49 -12.92 -3.41 10.11
C SER A 49 -13.62 -4.30 9.08
N GLU A 50 -14.01 -3.75 7.93
CA GLU A 50 -14.50 -4.51 6.78
C GLU A 50 -13.34 -5.19 6.02
N THR A 51 -13.64 -6.27 5.27
CA THR A 51 -12.69 -7.02 4.41
C THR A 51 -11.71 -6.07 3.71
N SER A 52 -10.53 -5.94 4.29
CA SER A 52 -9.56 -4.93 3.90
C SER A 52 -8.53 -5.56 2.99
N SER A 53 -8.22 -4.83 1.92
CA SER A 53 -7.14 -5.19 1.01
C SER A 53 -5.81 -4.75 1.60
N LEU A 54 -4.72 -5.34 1.16
CA LEU A 54 -3.37 -4.96 1.59
C LEU A 54 -2.61 -4.44 0.39
N ILE A 55 -1.85 -3.37 0.57
CA ILE A 55 -0.84 -2.97 -0.41
C ILE A 55 0.53 -3.29 0.14
N LEU A 56 1.37 -3.83 -0.73
CA LEU A 56 2.79 -3.96 -0.53
C LEU A 56 3.48 -2.84 -1.30
N TYR A 57 4.33 -2.09 -0.61
CA TYR A 57 5.03 -0.97 -1.22
C TYR A 57 6.46 -0.85 -0.71
N LEU A 58 7.32 -0.31 -1.56
CA LEU A 58 8.69 0.04 -1.24
C LEU A 58 8.80 1.55 -1.02
N GLU A 59 9.57 1.95 -0.02
CA GLU A 59 9.94 3.34 0.25
C GLU A 59 11.44 3.52 -0.03
N ILE A 60 11.78 4.43 -0.94
CA ILE A 60 13.16 4.66 -1.37
C ILE A 60 13.50 6.13 -1.17
N LEU A 61 14.57 6.42 -0.44
CA LEU A 61 15.11 7.77 -0.37
C LEU A 61 15.86 8.11 -1.66
N ASN A 62 15.36 9.08 -2.43
CA ASN A 62 16.08 9.67 -3.54
C ASN A 62 17.11 10.67 -3.02
N GLN A 63 18.36 10.23 -2.92
CA GLN A 63 19.47 11.06 -2.43
C GLN A 63 19.74 12.30 -3.28
N ASN A 64 19.36 12.31 -4.56
CA ASN A 64 19.58 13.47 -5.45
C ASN A 64 18.59 14.61 -5.20
N ARG A 65 17.40 14.29 -4.68
CA ARG A 65 16.31 15.28 -4.43
C ARG A 65 15.92 15.40 -2.97
N SER A 66 16.51 14.59 -2.08
CA SER A 66 16.12 14.49 -0.66
C SER A 66 14.63 14.24 -0.46
N GLU A 67 14.05 13.35 -1.29
CA GLU A 67 12.62 13.03 -1.31
C GLU A 67 12.42 11.51 -1.25
N TYR A 68 11.33 11.07 -0.64
CA TYR A 68 10.94 9.66 -0.66
C TYR A 68 10.10 9.32 -1.89
N ILE A 69 10.49 8.26 -2.58
CA ILE A 69 9.74 7.65 -3.68
C ILE A 69 9.05 6.41 -3.14
N TYR A 70 7.75 6.31 -3.41
CA TYR A 70 6.92 5.18 -3.01
C TYR A 70 6.49 4.39 -4.23
N ILE A 71 6.74 3.08 -4.23
CA ILE A 71 6.40 2.17 -5.33
C ILE A 71 5.46 1.11 -4.76
N ILE A 72 4.22 1.05 -5.25
CA ILE A 72 3.29 -0.03 -4.90
C ILE A 72 3.60 -1.22 -5.82
N GLU A 73 4.11 -2.29 -5.23
CA GLU A 73 4.55 -3.48 -5.95
C GLU A 73 3.38 -4.46 -6.17
N THR A 74 2.53 -4.63 -5.16
CA THR A 74 1.45 -5.62 -5.20
C THR A 74 0.27 -5.16 -4.37
N ILE A 75 -0.93 -5.49 -4.84
CA ILE A 75 -2.19 -5.30 -4.12
C ILE A 75 -2.79 -6.68 -3.86
N PHE A 76 -3.01 -7.01 -2.60
CA PHE A 76 -3.71 -8.23 -2.19
C PHE A 76 -5.17 -7.89 -1.92
N ILE A 77 -6.05 -8.48 -2.72
CA ILE A 77 -7.50 -8.35 -2.57
C ILE A 77 -7.99 -9.60 -1.84
N ASN A 78 -8.83 -9.41 -0.82
CA ASN A 78 -9.43 -10.50 -0.08
C ASN A 78 -10.81 -10.76 -0.68
N GLU A 79 -10.97 -11.87 -1.41
CA GLU A 79 -12.25 -12.40 -1.87
C GLU A 79 -12.90 -13.30 -0.81
#